data_AF-A0A2N0ZD99-F1
#
_entry.id   AF-A0A2N0ZD99-F1
#
_cell.length_a   1.000
_cell.length_b   1.000
_cell.length_c   1.000
_cell.angle_alpha   90.00
_cell.angle_beta   90.00
_cell.angle_gamma   90.00
#
_symmetry.space_group_name_H-M   'P 1'
#
loop_
_entity.id
_entity.type
_entity.pdbx_description
1 polymer ?
#
loop_
_entity_poly.entity_id
_entity_poly.type
_entity_poly.pdbx_seq_one_letter_code
_entity_poly.pdbx_strand_id
1 'polypeptide(L)'
;MRNISIAIHEQYQKQGIGSKLLDCLLELADRHLRLIRIELDVTARNERALHLYERKGFKKEGLLEKVHYSQGALQDVIIMGRVQNF
;
A
#
# COMPACT_ATOMS: atom_id res chain seq x y z
N MET A 1 -14.98 -2.01 2.22
CA MET A 1 -13.74 -1.46 1.65
C MET A 1 -12.86 -2.61 1.19
N ARG A 2 -12.12 -2.44 0.09
CA ARG A 2 -11.24 -3.48 -0.49
C ARG A 2 -9.78 -3.10 -0.18
N ASN A 3 -9.43 -3.28 1.10
CA ASN A 3 -8.11 -2.96 1.63
C ASN A 3 -7.14 -4.10 1.40
N ILE A 4 -5.91 -3.75 1.04
CA ILE A 4 -4.81 -4.70 0.86
C ILE A 4 -3.70 -4.41 1.85
N SER A 5 -2.98 -5.45 2.23
CA SER A 5 -1.81 -5.35 3.12
C SER A 5 -0.77 -6.38 2.70
N ILE A 6 0.49 -5.96 2.70
CA ILE A 6 1.63 -6.83 2.39
C ILE A 6 2.61 -6.74 3.56
N ALA A 7 2.89 -7.88 4.18
CA ALA A 7 3.92 -8.01 5.18
C ALA A 7 5.00 -8.96 4.67
N ILE A 8 6.27 -8.57 4.84
CA ILE A 8 7.42 -9.36 4.45
C ILE A 8 8.33 -9.46 5.65
N HIS A 9 8.66 -10.68 6.03
CA HIS A 9 9.59 -10.96 7.09
C HIS A 9 10.92 -10.23 6.85
N GLU A 10 11.50 -9.61 7.90
CA GLU A 10 12.58 -8.62 7.78
C GLU A 10 13.78 -9.12 6.97
N GLN A 11 14.14 -10.40 7.14
CA GLN A 11 15.24 -11.06 6.41
C GLN A 11 15.06 -11.08 4.89
N TYR A 12 13.83 -10.94 4.40
CA TYR A 12 13.47 -10.98 2.97
C TYR A 12 13.09 -9.61 2.41
N GLN A 13 13.17 -8.54 3.22
CA GLN A 13 12.91 -7.19 2.75
C GLN A 13 14.04 -6.69 1.85
N LYS A 14 13.78 -5.60 1.10
CA LYS A 14 14.73 -4.95 0.17
C LYS A 14 15.21 -5.82 -1.02
N GLN A 15 14.72 -7.06 -1.17
CA GLN A 15 15.02 -7.96 -2.29
C GLN A 15 14.01 -7.88 -3.46
N GLY A 16 13.19 -6.82 -3.51
CA GLY A 16 12.17 -6.64 -4.57
C GLY A 16 10.89 -7.47 -4.40
N ILE A 17 10.81 -8.35 -3.40
CA ILE A 17 9.66 -9.25 -3.15
C ILE A 17 8.34 -8.46 -3.02
N GLY A 18 8.32 -7.36 -2.27
CA GLY A 18 7.09 -6.55 -2.10
C GLY A 18 6.57 -5.93 -3.40
N SER A 19 7.46 -5.58 -4.32
CA SER A 19 7.01 -5.12 -5.64
C SER A 19 6.38 -6.26 -6.42
N LYS A 20 7.00 -7.45 -6.43
CA LYS A 20 6.48 -8.62 -7.15
C LYS A 20 5.13 -9.08 -6.60
N LEU A 21 4.97 -9.08 -5.27
CA LEU A 21 3.69 -9.39 -4.63
C LEU A 21 2.61 -8.38 -5.00
N LEU A 22 2.94 -7.09 -4.97
CA LEU A 22 2.00 -6.04 -5.36
C LEU A 22 1.62 -6.16 -6.84
N ASP A 23 2.59 -6.46 -7.72
CA ASP A 23 2.33 -6.66 -9.16
C ASP A 23 1.35 -7.80 -9.41
N CYS A 24 1.57 -8.95 -8.77
CA CYS A 24 0.66 -10.10 -8.86
C CYS A 24 -0.74 -9.76 -8.32
N LEU A 25 -0.82 -9.04 -7.20
CA LEU A 25 -2.09 -8.61 -6.63
C LEU A 25 -2.84 -7.68 -7.57
N LEU A 26 -2.16 -6.70 -8.17
CA LEU A 26 -2.77 -5.75 -9.09
C LEU A 26 -3.24 -6.44 -10.37
N GLU A 27 -2.48 -7.41 -10.89
CA GLU A 27 -2.92 -8.23 -12.02
C GLU A 27 -4.21 -9.00 -11.68
N LEU A 28 -4.26 -9.64 -10.51
CA LEU A 28 -5.45 -10.32 -10.01
C LEU A 28 -6.65 -9.37 -9.90
N ALA A 29 -6.44 -8.20 -9.28
CA ALA A 29 -7.46 -7.18 -9.10
C ALA A 29 -8.01 -6.66 -10.44
N ASP A 30 -7.12 -6.29 -11.36
CA ASP A 30 -7.47 -5.61 -12.60
C ASP A 30 -8.06 -6.56 -13.65
N ARG A 31 -7.47 -7.76 -13.82
CA ARG A 31 -7.82 -8.66 -14.93
C ARG A 31 -8.85 -9.71 -14.56
N HIS A 32 -8.77 -10.26 -13.36
CA HIS A 32 -9.57 -11.42 -12.98
C HIS A 32 -10.77 -11.01 -12.12
N LEU A 33 -10.56 -10.11 -11.16
CA LEU A 33 -11.61 -9.64 -10.26
C LEU A 33 -12.33 -8.39 -10.78
N ARG A 34 -11.75 -7.69 -11.77
CA ARG A 34 -12.25 -6.45 -12.37
C ARG A 34 -12.62 -5.41 -11.31
N LEU A 35 -11.74 -5.25 -10.31
CA LEU A 35 -11.93 -4.29 -9.23
C LEU A 35 -11.70 -2.88 -9.76
N ILE A 36 -12.72 -2.03 -9.67
CA ILE A 36 -12.59 -0.62 -10.03
C ILE A 36 -11.63 0.12 -9.07
N ARG A 37 -11.58 -0.31 -7.80
CA ARG A 37 -10.88 0.41 -6.74
C ARG A 37 -10.26 -0.52 -5.70
N ILE A 38 -9.05 -0.17 -5.30
CA ILE A 38 -8.24 -0.82 -4.28
C ILE A 38 -7.66 0.24 -3.35
N GLU A 39 -7.59 -0.05 -2.07
CA GLU A 39 -7.19 0.88 -1.02
C GLU A 39 -6.09 0.27 -0.14
N LEU A 40 -5.25 1.11 0.44
CA LEU A 40 -4.26 0.71 1.43
C LEU A 40 -3.95 1.85 2.40
N ASP A 41 -3.42 1.45 3.53
CA ASP A 41 -2.94 2.33 4.59
C ASP A 41 -1.44 2.11 4.76
N VAL A 42 -0.68 3.21 4.85
CA VAL A 42 0.77 3.15 5.04
C VAL A 42 1.21 4.17 6.06
N THR A 43 2.06 3.78 7.00
CA THR A 43 2.66 4.72 7.95
C THR A 43 3.43 5.81 7.20
N ALA A 44 3.24 7.08 7.57
CA ALA A 44 3.83 8.22 6.87
C ALA A 44 5.37 8.19 6.81
N ARG A 45 6.02 7.50 7.75
CA ARG A 45 7.49 7.30 7.81
C ARG A 45 8.01 6.22 6.85
N ASN A 46 7.15 5.41 6.24
CA ASN A 46 7.56 4.34 5.33
C ASN A 46 7.68 4.85 3.89
N GLU A 47 8.65 5.75 3.66
CA GLU A 47 8.89 6.39 2.36
C GLU A 47 9.10 5.37 1.24
N ARG A 48 9.77 4.25 1.53
CA ARG A 48 10.00 3.18 0.56
C ARG A 48 8.70 2.56 0.07
N ALA A 49 7.77 2.26 0.98
CA ALA A 49 6.47 1.71 0.61
C ALA A 49 5.61 2.77 -0.10
N LEU A 50 5.62 4.01 0.41
CA LEU A 50 4.92 5.14 -0.20
C LEU A 50 5.30 5.31 -1.68
N HIS A 51 6.60 5.39 -1.98
CA HIS A 51 7.10 5.49 -3.35
C HIS A 51 6.81 4.26 -4.20
N LEU A 52 6.79 3.06 -3.61
CA LEU A 52 6.37 1.86 -4.33
C LEU A 52 4.90 1.98 -4.75
N TYR A 53 4.01 2.36 -3.84
CA TYR A 53 2.58 2.49 -4.13
C TYR A 53 2.29 3.61 -5.14
N GLU A 54 2.93 4.77 -5.01
CA GLU A 54 2.84 5.87 -5.98
C GLU A 54 3.24 5.41 -7.39
N ARG A 55 4.36 4.69 -7.54
CA ARG A 55 4.78 4.13 -8.84
C ARG A 55 3.82 3.09 -9.42
N LYS A 56 2.99 2.46 -8.59
CA LYS A 56 1.96 1.50 -9.01
C LYS A 56 0.59 2.14 -9.23
N GLY A 57 0.52 3.47 -9.21
CA GLY A 57 -0.68 4.24 -9.54
C GLY A 57 -1.61 4.51 -8.36
N PHE A 58 -1.19 4.23 -7.13
CA PHE A 58 -1.90 4.70 -5.94
C PHE A 58 -1.70 6.20 -5.76
N LYS A 59 -2.74 6.88 -5.28
CA LYS A 59 -2.73 8.30 -4.93
C LYS A 59 -3.03 8.45 -3.45
N LYS A 60 -2.44 9.46 -2.81
CA LYS A 60 -2.77 9.82 -1.43
C LYS A 60 -4.15 10.46 -1.41
N GLU A 61 -5.00 10.03 -0.50
CA GLU A 61 -6.39 10.50 -0.38
C GLU A 61 -6.70 11.06 1.01
N GLY A 62 -5.90 10.70 2.02
CA GLY A 62 -6.05 11.24 3.36
C GLY A 62 -4.82 11.03 4.24
N LEU A 63 -4.78 11.78 5.34
CA LEU A 63 -3.82 11.65 6.43
C LEU A 63 -4.62 11.43 7.72
N LEU A 64 -4.30 10.35 8.42
CA LEU A 64 -4.77 10.08 9.76
C LEU A 64 -3.65 10.40 10.75
N GLU A 65 -3.84 11.43 11.56
CA GLU A 65 -2.82 11.87 12.52
C GLU A 65 -2.82 11.00 13.78
N LYS A 66 -1.63 10.56 14.21
CA LYS A 66 -1.40 9.85 15.47
C LYS A 66 -2.32 8.64 15.70
N VAL A 67 -2.57 7.83 14.67
CA VAL A 67 -3.49 6.68 14.75
C VAL A 67 -2.81 5.32 14.89
N HIS A 68 -1.50 5.21 14.63
CA HIS A 68 -0.79 3.93 14.67
C HIS A 68 0.35 3.95 15.70
N TYR A 69 0.23 3.18 16.78
CA TYR A 69 1.30 3.09 17.79
C TYR A 69 2.38 2.08 17.37
N SER A 70 3.60 2.55 17.16
CA SER A 70 4.76 1.71 16.83
C SER A 70 6.06 2.39 17.23
N GLN A 71 7.05 1.60 17.66
CA GLN A 71 8.34 2.09 18.14
C GLN A 71 8.24 3.16 19.24
N GLY A 72 7.29 2.97 20.18
CA GLY A 72 7.14 3.85 21.34
C GLY A 72 6.36 5.15 21.09
N ALA A 73 5.86 5.38 19.87
CA ALA A 73 5.16 6.62 19.52
C ALA A 73 3.92 6.36 18.65
N LEU A 74 2.95 7.27 18.72
CA LEU A 74 1.87 7.35 17.74
C LEU A 74 2.43 7.93 16.43
N GLN A 75 2.14 7.26 15.33
CA GLN A 75 2.56 7.60 14.00
C GLN A 75 1.35 7.91 13.13
N ASP A 76 1.56 8.80 12.17
CA ASP A 76 0.55 9.14 11.18
C ASP A 76 0.46 8.05 10.11
N VAL A 77 -0.73 7.89 9.54
CA VAL A 77 -1.02 6.93 8.47
C VAL A 77 -1.56 7.69 7.27
N ILE A 78 -1.01 7.41 6.10
CA ILE A 78 -1.48 7.92 4.83
C ILE A 78 -2.43 6.88 4.25
N ILE A 79 -3.65 7.33 3.92
CA ILE A 79 -4.63 6.54 3.18
C ILE A 79 -4.38 6.74 1.70
N MET A 80 -4.28 5.65 0.96
CA MET A 80 -4.06 5.68 -0.48
C MET A 80 -5.08 4.85 -1.23
N GLY A 81 -5.48 5.35 -2.40
CA GLY A 81 -6.40 4.67 -3.31
C GLY A 81 -5.82 4.55 -4.70
N ARG A 82 -6.10 3.43 -5.37
CA ARG A 82 -5.87 3.21 -6.79
C ARG A 82 -7.21 2.93 -7.46
N VAL A 83 -7.55 3.73 -8.47
CA VAL A 83 -8.77 3.58 -9.27
C VAL A 83 -8.36 3.17 -10.68
N GLN A 84 -8.94 2.07 -11.17
CA GLN A 84 -8.76 1.62 -12.55
C GLN A 84 -9.72 2.40 -13.46
N ASN A 85 -9.17 3.05 -14.49
CA ASN A 85 -9.94 3.71 -15.53
C ASN A 85 -10.18 2.71 -16.68
N PHE A 86 -11.41 2.63 -17.18
CA PHE A 86 -11.79 1.83 -18.35
C PHE A 86 -11.77 2.66 -19.63
#